data_AF-A0A7C1BYW2-F1
#
_entry.id   AF-A0A7C1BYW2-F1
#
_cell.length_a   1.000
_cell.length_b   1.000
_cell.length_c   1.000
_cell.angle_alpha   90.00
_cell.angle_beta   90.00
_cell.angle_gamma   90.00
#
_symmetry.space_group_name_H-M   'P 1'
#
loop_
_entity.id
_entity.type
_entity.pdbx_description
1 polymer ?
#
loop_
_entity_poly.entity_id
_entity_poly.type
_entity_poly.pdbx_seq_one_letter_code
_entity_poly.pdbx_strand_id
1 'polypeptide(L)'
;MKLKEHKNMTYSKWSQFPWEKQILLIASELQRALNWLRRGDMEEAKLCYSRALELIYLAIEYLKNTSSGNRLREMLRLKEFLQGEYIKREKSLHTCQLLLQSLLLLSPQAYNLLNPDVSGS
;
A
#
# COMPACT_ATOMS: atom_id res chain seq x y z
N MET A 1 8.18 2.74 15.51
CA MET A 1 7.42 3.89 14.97
C MET A 1 6.07 3.95 15.68
N LYS A 2 5.62 5.14 16.12
CA LYS A 2 4.26 5.33 16.65
C LYS A 2 3.32 5.67 15.48
N LEU A 3 2.33 4.81 15.24
CA LEU A 3 1.34 5.03 14.18
C LEU A 3 0.31 6.06 14.65
N LYS A 4 0.04 7.07 13.82
CA LYS A 4 -0.93 8.12 14.10
C LYS A 4 -2.34 7.67 13.71
N GLU A 5 -2.47 7.04 12.55
CA GLU A 5 -3.76 6.64 12.00
C GLU A 5 -4.16 5.23 12.42
N HIS A 6 -3.21 4.28 12.47
CA HIS A 6 -3.47 2.92 12.93
C HIS A 6 -3.10 2.71 14.41
N LYS A 7 -3.85 3.36 15.32
CA LYS A 7 -3.55 3.38 16.78
C LYS A 7 -3.37 2.00 17.44
N ASN A 8 -4.00 0.95 16.90
CA ASN A 8 -3.97 -0.41 17.44
C ASN A 8 -3.11 -1.39 16.62
N MET A 9 -2.40 -0.91 15.60
CA MET A 9 -1.48 -1.73 14.81
C MET A 9 -0.06 -1.57 15.36
N THR A 10 0.56 -2.68 15.75
CA THR A 10 1.96 -2.72 16.20
C THR A 10 2.77 -3.56 15.22
N TYR A 11 4.10 -3.37 15.22
CA TYR A 11 4.98 -4.22 14.43
C TYR A 11 4.80 -5.72 14.76
N SER A 12 4.70 -6.07 16.05
CA SER A 12 4.51 -7.45 16.49
C SER A 12 3.21 -8.07 15.94
N LYS A 13 2.12 -7.30 15.86
CA LYS A 13 0.88 -7.76 15.25
C LYS A 13 1.01 -7.86 13.72
N TRP A 14 1.68 -6.89 13.11
CA TRP A 14 1.89 -6.82 11.67
C TRP A 14 2.72 -8.00 11.15
N SER A 15 3.81 -8.36 11.84
CA SER A 15 4.71 -9.44 11.44
C SER A 15 4.07 -10.84 11.50
N GLN A 16 2.89 -10.97 12.10
CA GLN A 16 2.11 -12.21 12.10
C GLN A 16 1.25 -12.38 10.84
N PHE A 17 1.06 -11.32 10.04
CA PHE A 17 0.28 -11.42 8.82
C PHE A 17 1.09 -12.05 7.68
N PRO A 18 0.50 -12.99 6.90
CA PRO A 18 1.07 -13.43 5.63
C PRO A 18 1.34 -12.25 4.71
N TRP A 19 2.32 -12.39 3.82
CA TRP A 19 2.76 -11.32 2.92
C TRP A 19 1.59 -10.77 2.07
N GLU A 20 0.74 -11.65 1.59
CA GLU A 20 -0.44 -11.34 0.79
C GLU A 20 -1.40 -10.44 1.58
N LYS A 21 -1.61 -10.75 2.86
CA LYS A 21 -2.46 -9.95 3.75
C LYS A 21 -1.87 -8.56 4.02
N GLN A 22 -0.55 -8.46 4.17
CA GLN A 22 0.13 -7.17 4.29
C GLN A 22 -0.10 -6.31 3.04
N ILE A 23 0.07 -6.90 1.84
CA ILE A 23 -0.20 -6.23 0.56
C ILE A 23 -1.66 -5.80 0.45
N LEU A 24 -2.62 -6.67 0.78
CA LEU A 24 -4.06 -6.37 0.71
C LEU A 24 -4.47 -5.24 1.66
N LEU A 25 -3.88 -5.15 2.85
CA LEU A 25 -4.14 -4.04 3.78
C LEU A 25 -3.67 -2.71 3.20
N ILE A 26 -2.46 -2.65 2.61
CA ILE A 26 -1.96 -1.44 1.94
C ILE A 26 -2.85 -1.12 0.71
N ALA A 27 -3.20 -2.13 -0.08
CA ALA A 27 -4.04 -1.98 -1.27
C ALA A 27 -5.43 -1.43 -0.92
N SER A 28 -6.01 -1.82 0.22
CA SER A 28 -7.30 -1.32 0.68
C SER A 28 -7.29 0.18 0.95
N GLU A 29 -6.19 0.72 1.48
CA GLU A 29 -6.02 2.17 1.70
C GLU A 29 -5.86 2.92 0.36
N LEU A 30 -5.07 2.39 -0.57
CA LEU A 30 -4.92 2.98 -1.91
C LEU A 30 -6.22 2.92 -2.73
N GLN A 31 -6.99 1.83 -2.61
CA GLN A 31 -8.30 1.71 -3.25
C GLN A 31 -9.30 2.71 -2.66
N ARG A 32 -9.23 2.97 -1.35
CA ARG A 32 -10.03 4.02 -0.70
C ARG A 32 -9.63 5.41 -1.18
N ALA A 33 -8.33 5.68 -1.30
CA ALA A 33 -7.82 6.93 -1.88
C ALA A 33 -8.38 7.13 -3.30
N LEU A 34 -8.30 6.10 -4.16
CA LEU A 34 -8.81 6.15 -5.53
C LEU A 34 -10.30 6.51 -5.58
N ASN A 35 -11.11 5.97 -4.66
CA ASN A 35 -12.53 6.28 -4.58
C ASN A 35 -12.81 7.73 -4.15
N TRP A 36 -12.00 8.29 -3.24
CA TRP A 36 -12.12 9.70 -2.86
C TRP A 36 -11.67 10.64 -3.98
N LEU A 37 -10.61 10.30 -4.70
CA LEU A 37 -10.17 11.06 -5.88
C LEU A 37 -11.25 11.12 -6.96
N ARG A 38 -11.95 10.01 -7.21
CA ARG A 38 -13.10 9.98 -8.14
C ARG A 38 -14.24 10.91 -7.73
N ARG A 39 -14.36 11.21 -6.43
CA ARG A 39 -15.35 12.13 -5.86
C ARG A 39 -14.84 13.56 -5.76
N GLY A 40 -13.58 13.82 -6.11
CA GLY A 40 -12.94 15.13 -6.00
C GLY A 40 -12.48 15.49 -4.59
N ASP A 41 -12.47 14.55 -3.63
CA ASP A 41 -12.07 14.80 -2.24
C ASP A 41 -10.58 14.51 -2.04
N MET A 42 -9.77 15.57 -2.15
CA MET A 42 -8.31 15.46 -2.09
C MET A 42 -7.78 15.29 -0.66
N GLU A 43 -8.48 15.82 0.34
CA GLU A 43 -8.05 15.71 1.74
C GLU A 43 -8.29 14.29 2.26
N GLU A 44 -9.44 13.69 1.95
CA GLU A 44 -9.68 12.28 2.30
C GLU A 44 -8.74 11.33 1.56
N ALA A 45 -8.44 11.60 0.29
CA ALA A 45 -7.43 10.84 -0.45
C ALA A 45 -6.04 10.94 0.21
N LYS A 46 -5.66 12.14 0.68
CA LYS A 46 -4.39 12.36 1.38
C LYS A 46 -4.32 11.62 2.72
N LEU A 47 -5.42 11.54 3.46
CA LEU A 47 -5.49 10.73 4.68
C LEU A 47 -5.29 9.24 4.38
N CYS A 48 -5.88 8.74 3.30
CA CYS A 48 -5.69 7.36 2.84
C CYS A 48 -4.23 7.09 2.44
N TYR A 49 -3.56 8.03 1.77
CA TYR A 49 -2.13 7.93 1.50
C TYR A 49 -1.27 7.91 2.77
N SER A 50 -1.63 8.70 3.78
CA SER A 50 -0.95 8.69 5.08
C SER A 50 -1.03 7.31 5.74
N ARG A 51 -2.22 6.70 5.75
CA ARG A 51 -2.46 5.34 6.23
C ARG A 51 -1.67 4.29 5.45
N ALA A 52 -1.73 4.35 4.12
CA ALA A 52 -0.96 3.45 3.26
C ALA A 52 0.56 3.55 3.53
N LEU A 53 1.10 4.77 3.73
CA LEU A 53 2.50 4.97 4.10
C LEU A 53 2.83 4.33 5.46
N GLU A 54 1.98 4.48 6.47
CA GLU A 54 2.17 3.83 7.78
C GLU A 54 2.30 2.31 7.64
N LEU A 55 1.44 1.68 6.84
CA LEU A 55 1.47 0.25 6.57
C LEU A 55 2.70 -0.16 5.75
N ILE A 56 3.11 0.65 4.78
CA ILE A 56 4.34 0.44 4.00
C ILE A 56 5.57 0.49 4.90
N TYR A 57 5.64 1.41 5.87
CA TYR A 57 6.73 1.44 6.84
C TYR A 57 6.79 0.15 7.67
N LEU A 58 5.65 -0.38 8.12
CA LEU A 58 5.60 -1.67 8.81
C LEU A 58 6.06 -2.82 7.90
N ALA A 59 5.64 -2.83 6.63
CA ALA A 59 6.07 -3.82 5.65
C ALA A 59 7.59 -3.75 5.39
N ILE A 60 8.16 -2.56 5.32
CA ILE A 60 9.61 -2.36 5.18
C ILE A 60 10.36 -2.91 6.39
N GLU A 61 9.92 -2.58 7.60
CA GLU A 61 10.52 -3.13 8.83
C GLU A 61 10.42 -4.65 8.87
N TYR A 62 9.28 -5.22 8.43
CA TYR A 62 9.12 -6.66 8.32
C TYR A 62 10.12 -7.25 7.33
N LEU A 63 10.20 -6.68 6.14
CA LEU A 63 11.09 -7.16 5.07
C LEU A 63 12.57 -7.07 5.43
N LYS A 64 13.01 -6.03 6.16
CA LYS A 64 14.38 -5.91 6.68
C LYS A 64 14.76 -7.07 7.62
N ASN A 65 13.79 -7.60 8.36
CA ASN A 65 13.97 -8.73 9.27
C ASN A 65 13.78 -10.09 8.59
N THR A 66 13.59 -10.10 7.27
CA THR A 66 13.50 -11.32 6.45
C THR A 66 14.57 -11.31 5.37
N SER A 67 14.98 -12.48 4.87
CA SER A 67 15.92 -12.59 3.75
C SER A 67 15.28 -12.27 2.37
N SER A 68 14.51 -11.18 2.27
CA SER A 68 13.69 -10.82 1.08
C SER A 68 14.14 -9.51 0.41
N GLY A 69 15.40 -9.44 -0.01
CA GLY A 69 16.01 -8.20 -0.55
C GLY A 69 15.32 -7.59 -1.76
N ASN A 70 14.79 -8.40 -2.69
CA ASN A 70 14.07 -7.90 -3.87
C ASN A 70 12.75 -7.22 -3.50
N ARG A 71 11.97 -7.83 -2.59
CA ARG A 71 10.70 -7.24 -2.10
C ARG A 71 10.95 -5.95 -1.35
N LEU A 72 12.01 -5.89 -0.53
CA LEU A 72 12.39 -4.69 0.19
C LEU A 72 12.70 -3.53 -0.77
N ARG A 73 13.47 -3.80 -1.84
CA ARG A 73 13.80 -2.80 -2.85
C ARG A 73 12.57 -2.21 -3.51
N GLU A 74 11.65 -3.06 -3.97
CA GLU A 74 10.43 -2.57 -4.64
C GLU A 74 9.48 -1.86 -3.68
N MET A 75 9.38 -2.31 -2.43
CA MET A 75 8.58 -1.60 -1.41
C MET A 75 9.15 -0.21 -1.08
N LEU A 76 10.49 -0.06 -1.09
CA LEU A 76 11.13 1.26 -0.93
C LEU A 76 10.84 2.20 -2.10
N ARG A 77 10.84 1.70 -3.34
CA ARG A 77 10.45 2.48 -4.53
C ARG A 77 8.99 2.91 -4.47
N LEU A 78 8.10 1.99 -4.09
CA LEU A 78 6.68 2.28 -3.91
C LEU A 78 6.45 3.35 -2.84
N LYS A 79 7.18 3.26 -1.71
CA LYS A 79 7.18 4.29 -0.66
C LYS A 79 7.57 5.64 -1.23
N GLU A 80 8.68 5.74 -1.94
CA GLU A 80 9.15 7.02 -2.51
C GLU A 80 8.15 7.60 -3.49
N PHE A 81 7.56 6.77 -4.35
CA PHE A 81 6.57 7.23 -5.31
C PHE A 81 5.29 7.72 -4.62
N LEU A 82 4.78 6.99 -3.62
CA LEU A 82 3.62 7.41 -2.84
C LEU A 82 3.91 8.67 -2.01
N GLN A 83 5.12 8.82 -1.45
CA GLN A 83 5.53 10.05 -0.77
C GLN A 83 5.56 11.25 -1.71
N GLY A 84 6.08 11.08 -2.92
CA GLY A 84 6.06 12.09 -3.96
C GLY A 84 4.63 12.51 -4.33
N GLU A 85 3.70 11.57 -4.39
CA GLU A 85 2.29 11.87 -4.62
C GLU A 85 1.63 12.54 -3.40
N TYR A 86 1.99 12.13 -2.18
CA TYR A 86 1.47 12.66 -0.92
C TYR A 86 1.78 14.16 -0.72
N ILE A 87 2.93 14.66 -1.17
CA ILE A 87 3.31 16.07 -1.00
C ILE A 87 2.69 17.02 -2.03
N LYS A 88 2.23 16.53 -3.18
CA LYS A 88 1.61 17.38 -4.21
C LYS A 88 0.35 18.06 -3.69
N ARG A 89 0.01 19.24 -4.21
CA ARG A 89 -1.27 19.89 -3.87
C ARG A 89 -2.45 19.12 -4.49
N GLU A 90 -2.32 18.81 -5.77
CA GLU A 90 -3.30 18.03 -6.51
C GLU A 90 -2.84 16.58 -6.62
N LYS A 91 -3.80 15.66 -6.50
CA LYS A 91 -3.55 14.23 -6.58
C LYS A 91 -4.02 13.73 -7.93
N SER A 92 -3.22 12.88 -8.55
CA SER A 92 -3.51 12.24 -9.81
C SER A 92 -4.22 10.91 -9.57
N LEU A 93 -5.44 10.82 -10.10
CA LEU A 93 -6.20 9.58 -10.15
C LEU A 93 -5.41 8.46 -10.86
N HIS A 94 -4.77 8.80 -11.98
CA HIS A 94 -3.96 7.87 -12.75
C HIS A 94 -2.76 7.37 -11.93
N THR A 95 -2.07 8.27 -11.22
CA THR A 95 -0.94 7.90 -10.36
C THR A 95 -1.38 6.98 -9.21
N CYS A 96 -2.52 7.29 -8.57
CA CYS A 96 -3.09 6.43 -7.53
C CYS A 96 -3.36 5.01 -8.06
N GLN A 97 -3.87 4.90 -9.28
CA GLN A 97 -4.12 3.62 -9.93
C GLN A 97 -2.84 2.86 -10.23
N LEU A 98 -1.79 3.53 -10.75
CA LEU A 98 -0.49 2.93 -10.98
C LEU A 98 0.18 2.44 -9.68
N LEU A 99 0.08 3.21 -8.59
CA LEU A 99 0.57 2.81 -7.27
C LEU A 99 -0.13 1.52 -6.79
N LEU A 100 -1.46 1.46 -6.91
CA LEU A 100 -2.23 0.28 -6.55
C LEU A 100 -1.84 -0.94 -7.40
N GLN A 101 -1.75 -0.80 -8.72
CA GLN A 101 -1.36 -1.90 -9.60
C GLN A 101 0.06 -2.39 -9.32
N SER A 102 1.02 -1.47 -9.16
CA SER A 102 2.41 -1.80 -8.86
C SER A 102 2.55 -2.56 -7.54
N LEU A 103 1.77 -2.18 -6.52
CA LEU A 103 1.71 -2.87 -5.24
C LEU A 103 1.20 -4.32 -5.39
N LEU A 104 0.13 -4.53 -6.16
CA LEU A 104 -0.45 -5.87 -6.34
C LEU A 104 0.48 -6.82 -7.09
N LEU A 105 1.29 -6.30 -8.01
CA LEU A 105 2.30 -7.10 -8.72
C LEU A 105 3.44 -7.60 -7.80
N LEU A 106 3.59 -7.06 -6.58
CA LEU A 106 4.53 -7.58 -5.58
C LEU A 106 4.08 -8.89 -4.93
N SER A 107 2.83 -9.30 -5.18
CA SER A 107 2.28 -10.59 -4.74
C SER A 107 1.28 -11.10 -5.79
N PRO A 108 1.69 -12.04 -6.66
CA PRO A 108 0.77 -12.64 -7.63
C PRO A 108 -0.49 -13.22 -6.98
N GLN A 109 -0.36 -13.76 -5.77
CA GLN A 109 -1.49 -14.26 -4.99
C GLN A 109 -2.45 -13.14 -4.59
N ALA A 110 -1.96 -11.97 -4.15
CA ALA A 110 -2.81 -10.83 -3.84
C ALA A 110 -3.50 -10.26 -5.10
N TYR A 111 -2.80 -10.25 -6.23
CA TYR A 111 -3.38 -9.85 -7.52
C TYR A 111 -4.54 -10.78 -7.92
N ASN A 112 -4.36 -12.09 -7.83
CA ASN A 112 -5.38 -13.08 -8.16
C ASN A 112 -6.58 -13.04 -7.21
N LEU A 113 -6.35 -12.79 -5.91
CA LEU A 113 -7.43 -12.63 -4.93
C LEU A 113 -8.34 -11.42 -5.23
N LEU A 114 -7.82 -10.38 -5.89
CA LEU A 114 -8.60 -9.22 -6.31
C LEU A 114 -9.17 -9.36 -7.72
N ASN A 115 -8.66 -10.27 -8.53
CA ASN A 115 -9.07 -10.51 -9.93
C ASN A 115 -9.22 -12.02 -10.16
N PRO A 116 -10.26 -12.66 -9.58
CA PRO A 116 -10.39 -14.12 -9.61
C PRO A 116 -10.47 -14.69 -11.04
N ASP A 117 -11.02 -13.93 -11.98
CA ASP A 117 -11.28 -14.36 -13.36
C ASP A 117 -10.03 -14.46 -14.26
N VAL A 118 -8.85 -14.01 -13.80
CA VAL A 118 -7.60 -14.04 -14.59
C VAL A 118 -6.79 -15.32 -14.34
N SER A 119 -7.23 -16.17 -13.39
CA SER A 119 -6.49 -17.35 -12.93
C SER A 119 -6.71 -18.60 -13.79
N GLY A 120 -7.50 -18.51 -14.87
CA GLY A 120 -7.80 -19.63 -15.76
C GLY A 120 -8.00 -19.15 -17.20
N SER A 121 -6.92 -19.17 -17.97
CA SER A 121 -6.92 -19.09 -19.44
C SER A 121 -5.68 -19.79 -19.97
#